data_AF-A0A923TYU6-F1
#
_entry.id   AF-A0A923TYU6-F1
#
_cell.length_a   1.000
_cell.length_b   1.000
_cell.length_c   1.000
_cell.angle_alpha   90.00
_cell.angle_beta   90.00
_cell.angle_gamma   90.00
#
_symmetry.space_group_name_H-M   'P 1'
#
loop_
_entity.id
_entity.type
_entity.pdbx_description
1 polymer ?
#
loop_
_entity_poly.entity_id
_entity_poly.type
_entity_poly.pdbx_seq_one_letter_code
_entity_poly.pdbx_strand_id
1 'polypeptide(L)'
;AFEHLLDDGNKFCNRLLGCISNNDSPEIINIATDGESYGHHHHFGEMALSYCLDNIEQCADAKVTIYGEFLEKFPPEFEAQIIESSSWSCSHGVERWKSDCGCNAGTPNYNQKWRGPLRMAFDWVRDQLIPLYEKEIGHMVKDPWKIRDEYIEVIRDRNKDKVKKFIDKRAKKKLKSDEYVKILKLLEMQYHAMLMYTSCGWFFDEVSGIETMQDILYASRAIQLAREVTGLDLEPEFVKLLEKAPSNLKELGNAAYAYQKIAKPAIMDLLRVGAHYAVSSIFTQYPELLDLYSYTASSEEYDLFKAGKYTLAVGKAHICSKITWEDQMVCFAVLHLGEHQLFGGIREFQGDDAFNTMREETHHSFEKGNIQEVLLLMDKHYGTHNYSFWHLFRDDQKKIVSQLLENDLKDIESVYRQTYDSHYYLMQIINDLSMPLPNHLKVTGEFVVNHRVQRLFESEKVDMKEFKNLQNEVSKLKIDLDKETLNFVASVKAAESLKKFAGNPNDLLPLKHTIDLVNVSYGLKLDPDFWKLRNQAFLLKARYYQKYKNESDKALSREWCNRFDDLLTILNLKLADIKIPENVNKLENSLV
;
A
#
# COMPACT_ATOMS: atom_id res chain seq x y z
N ALA A 1 -19.43 1.37 -18.41
CA ALA A 1 -18.34 0.57 -19.01
C ALA A 1 -18.87 -0.82 -19.37
N PHE A 2 -18.30 -1.47 -20.38
CA PHE A 2 -18.71 -2.78 -20.90
C PHE A 2 -20.18 -2.92 -21.31
N GLU A 3 -20.91 -1.84 -21.60
CA GLU A 3 -22.35 -1.91 -21.96
C GLU A 3 -23.19 -2.75 -20.97
N HIS A 4 -22.83 -2.77 -19.68
CA HIS A 4 -23.49 -3.60 -18.65
C HIS A 4 -23.35 -5.13 -18.83
N LEU A 5 -22.41 -5.59 -19.67
CA LEU A 5 -22.15 -7.02 -19.89
C LEU A 5 -21.58 -7.71 -18.64
N LEU A 6 -20.85 -6.98 -17.79
CA LEU A 6 -20.29 -7.52 -16.55
C LEU A 6 -21.32 -7.68 -15.42
N ASP A 7 -22.56 -7.25 -15.63
CA ASP A 7 -23.65 -7.43 -14.65
C ASP A 7 -24.21 -8.87 -14.69
N ASP A 8 -23.95 -9.62 -15.78
CA ASP A 8 -24.48 -10.97 -16.00
C ASP A 8 -23.57 -11.78 -16.94
N GLY A 9 -22.94 -12.83 -16.40
CA GLY A 9 -22.04 -13.70 -17.17
C GLY A 9 -22.72 -14.44 -18.34
N ASN A 10 -24.03 -14.70 -18.29
CA ASN A 10 -24.75 -15.27 -19.45
C ASN A 10 -24.83 -14.26 -20.60
N LYS A 11 -25.16 -13.00 -20.30
CA LYS A 11 -25.21 -11.95 -21.32
C LYS A 11 -23.84 -11.74 -21.93
N PHE A 12 -22.79 -11.77 -21.10
CA PHE A 12 -21.42 -11.65 -21.59
C PHE A 12 -21.07 -12.81 -22.54
N CYS A 13 -21.30 -14.05 -22.13
CA CYS A 13 -21.06 -15.24 -22.96
C CYS A 13 -21.80 -15.17 -24.30
N ASN A 14 -23.11 -14.90 -24.27
CA ASN A 14 -23.93 -14.78 -25.49
C ASN A 14 -23.42 -13.68 -26.43
N ARG A 15 -22.94 -12.56 -25.88
CA ARG A 15 -22.36 -11.47 -26.69
C ARG A 15 -21.08 -11.90 -27.39
N LEU A 16 -20.23 -12.69 -26.73
CA LEU A 16 -19.01 -13.22 -27.32
C LEU A 16 -19.32 -14.23 -28.42
N LEU A 17 -20.14 -15.23 -28.12
CA LEU A 17 -20.49 -16.27 -29.09
C LEU A 17 -21.19 -15.69 -30.32
N GLY A 18 -21.99 -14.63 -30.15
CA GLY A 18 -22.63 -13.91 -31.25
C GLY A 18 -21.68 -13.17 -32.21
N CYS A 19 -20.38 -13.11 -31.93
CA CYS A 19 -19.37 -12.54 -32.82
C CYS A 19 -18.77 -13.56 -33.80
N ILE A 20 -18.95 -14.86 -33.55
CA ILE A 20 -18.47 -15.94 -34.43
C ILE A 20 -19.37 -15.99 -35.67
N SER A 21 -18.78 -16.11 -36.85
CA SER A 21 -19.55 -16.19 -38.09
C SER A 21 -20.00 -17.63 -38.38
N ASN A 22 -21.04 -17.79 -39.20
CA ASN A 22 -21.58 -19.12 -39.56
C ASN A 22 -20.79 -19.79 -40.69
N ASN A 23 -19.46 -19.61 -40.76
CA ASN A 23 -18.61 -20.24 -41.76
C ASN A 23 -17.69 -21.31 -41.11
N ASP A 24 -17.09 -22.16 -41.94
CA ASP A 24 -16.17 -23.21 -41.48
C ASP A 24 -14.72 -22.72 -41.31
N SER A 25 -14.48 -21.41 -41.43
CA SER A 25 -13.13 -20.84 -41.32
C SER A 25 -12.73 -20.75 -39.84
N PRO A 26 -11.47 -21.05 -39.49
CA PRO A 26 -10.99 -20.83 -38.12
C PRO A 26 -11.02 -19.34 -37.76
N GLU A 27 -11.74 -19.00 -36.69
CA GLU A 27 -11.88 -17.64 -36.18
C GLU A 27 -11.39 -17.52 -34.75
N ILE A 28 -10.90 -16.33 -34.38
CA ILE A 28 -10.53 -15.99 -33.01
C ILE A 28 -11.19 -14.68 -32.61
N ILE A 29 -11.86 -14.67 -31.45
CA ILE A 29 -12.37 -13.45 -30.83
C ILE A 29 -11.31 -12.98 -29.83
N ASN A 30 -10.72 -11.82 -30.10
CA ASN A 30 -9.81 -11.15 -29.19
C ASN A 30 -10.54 -10.06 -28.41
N ILE A 31 -10.42 -10.09 -27.09
CA ILE A 31 -10.76 -8.98 -26.21
C ILE A 31 -9.56 -8.71 -25.30
N ALA A 32 -9.03 -7.50 -25.39
CA ALA A 32 -8.01 -6.99 -24.50
C ALA A 32 -8.61 -5.88 -23.63
N THR A 33 -8.45 -6.00 -22.32
CA THR A 33 -9.01 -5.08 -21.32
C THR A 33 -8.07 -5.03 -20.12
N ASP A 34 -8.06 -3.90 -19.41
CA ASP A 34 -7.35 -3.78 -18.14
C ASP A 34 -7.98 -4.74 -17.10
N GLY A 35 -7.15 -5.53 -16.41
CA GLY A 35 -7.61 -6.58 -15.49
C GLY A 35 -8.40 -6.02 -14.30
N GLU A 36 -8.10 -4.78 -13.92
CA GLU A 36 -8.77 -3.99 -12.89
C GLU A 36 -10.26 -3.74 -13.21
N SER A 37 -10.66 -3.94 -14.46
CA SER A 37 -12.07 -3.93 -14.86
C SER A 37 -12.90 -4.96 -14.08
N TYR A 38 -12.30 -6.11 -13.74
CA TYR A 38 -13.00 -7.23 -13.12
C TYR A 38 -12.79 -7.20 -11.60
N GLY A 39 -13.75 -6.61 -10.88
CA GLY A 39 -13.81 -6.57 -9.41
C GLY A 39 -13.44 -5.23 -8.78
N HIS A 40 -12.46 -4.51 -9.33
CA HIS A 40 -12.07 -3.19 -8.81
C HIS A 40 -12.95 -2.06 -9.36
N HIS A 41 -13.03 -1.92 -10.69
CA HIS A 41 -13.91 -0.91 -11.32
C HIS A 41 -15.36 -1.36 -11.45
N HIS A 42 -15.58 -2.66 -11.71
CA HIS A 42 -16.91 -3.28 -11.71
C HIS A 42 -16.98 -4.29 -10.59
N HIS A 43 -17.66 -3.93 -9.51
CA HIS A 43 -17.91 -4.84 -8.40
C HIS A 43 -18.55 -6.13 -8.93
N PHE A 44 -18.00 -7.28 -8.54
CA PHE A 44 -18.43 -8.61 -9.00
C PHE A 44 -18.19 -8.92 -10.48
N GLY A 45 -17.50 -8.06 -11.24
CA GLY A 45 -17.15 -8.33 -12.64
C GLY A 45 -16.30 -9.60 -12.81
N GLU A 46 -15.49 -9.97 -11.82
CA GLU A 46 -14.73 -11.21 -11.80
C GLU A 46 -15.62 -12.45 -11.76
N MET A 47 -16.79 -12.38 -11.10
CA MET A 47 -17.76 -13.48 -11.08
C MET A 47 -18.47 -13.61 -12.43
N ALA A 48 -18.85 -12.50 -13.05
CA ALA A 48 -19.44 -12.50 -14.39
C ALA A 48 -18.46 -13.06 -15.44
N LEU A 49 -17.17 -12.69 -15.36
CA LEU A 49 -16.12 -13.26 -16.20
C LEU A 49 -15.96 -14.76 -15.94
N SER A 50 -15.86 -15.19 -14.68
CA SER A 50 -15.70 -16.61 -14.32
C SER A 50 -16.85 -17.46 -14.85
N TYR A 51 -18.08 -16.97 -14.69
CA TYR A 51 -19.28 -17.66 -15.18
C TYR A 51 -19.37 -17.67 -16.71
N CYS A 52 -18.97 -16.58 -17.37
CA CYS A 52 -18.86 -16.52 -18.82
C CYS A 52 -17.90 -17.58 -19.37
N LEU A 53 -16.70 -17.69 -18.78
CA LEU A 53 -15.69 -18.67 -19.18
C LEU A 53 -16.14 -20.11 -18.94
N ASP A 54 -16.72 -20.41 -17.76
CA ASP A 54 -17.27 -21.74 -17.45
C ASP A 54 -18.33 -22.16 -18.46
N ASN A 55 -19.23 -21.24 -18.84
CA ASN A 55 -20.23 -21.52 -19.87
C ASN A 55 -19.63 -21.77 -21.26
N ILE A 56 -18.59 -21.02 -21.65
CA ILE A 56 -17.90 -21.23 -22.93
C ILE A 56 -17.20 -22.59 -22.96
N GLU A 57 -16.57 -23.01 -21.87
CA GLU A 57 -15.92 -24.33 -21.80
C GLU A 57 -16.94 -25.49 -21.85
N GLN A 58 -18.19 -25.25 -21.45
CA GLN A 58 -19.25 -26.25 -21.48
C GLN A 58 -20.02 -26.28 -22.81
N CYS A 59 -19.92 -25.25 -23.65
CA CYS A 59 -20.57 -25.24 -24.96
C CYS A 59 -19.69 -25.91 -26.05
N ALA A 60 -20.32 -26.42 -27.10
CA ALA A 60 -19.62 -27.01 -28.25
C ALA A 60 -19.22 -25.98 -29.31
N ASP A 61 -19.70 -24.74 -29.17
CA ASP A 61 -19.66 -23.70 -30.21
C ASP A 61 -18.34 -22.91 -30.22
N ALA A 62 -17.59 -22.91 -29.12
CA ALA A 62 -16.31 -22.21 -29.00
C ALA A 62 -15.39 -22.89 -27.97
N LYS A 63 -14.10 -22.55 -28.03
CA LYS A 63 -13.11 -23.00 -27.04
C LYS A 63 -12.27 -21.82 -26.57
N VAL A 64 -12.07 -21.69 -25.26
CA VAL A 64 -11.08 -20.76 -24.70
C VAL A 64 -9.68 -21.23 -25.11
N THR A 65 -8.91 -20.32 -25.71
CA THR A 65 -7.56 -20.61 -26.25
C THR A 65 -6.63 -19.42 -26.01
N ILE A 66 -5.33 -19.65 -26.14
CA ILE A 66 -4.31 -18.60 -26.20
C ILE A 66 -3.82 -18.42 -27.65
N TYR A 67 -3.19 -17.27 -27.94
CA TYR A 67 -2.68 -16.97 -29.29
C TYR A 67 -1.71 -18.02 -29.82
N GLY A 68 -0.81 -18.53 -28.98
CA GLY A 68 0.16 -19.55 -29.38
C GLY A 68 -0.49 -20.84 -29.86
N GLU A 69 -1.48 -21.36 -29.12
CA GLU A 69 -2.22 -22.58 -29.50
C GLU A 69 -3.00 -22.37 -30.81
N PHE A 70 -3.63 -21.21 -30.97
CA PHE A 70 -4.39 -20.89 -32.18
C PHE A 70 -3.46 -20.82 -33.40
N LEU A 71 -2.34 -20.10 -33.31
CA LEU A 71 -1.39 -19.92 -34.41
C LEU A 71 -0.65 -21.22 -34.79
N GLU A 72 -0.44 -22.14 -33.84
CA GLU A 72 0.15 -23.46 -34.13
C GLU A 72 -0.81 -24.35 -34.93
N LYS A 73 -2.12 -24.26 -34.64
CA LYS A 73 -3.16 -25.02 -35.36
C LYS A 73 -3.55 -24.39 -36.68
N PHE A 74 -3.54 -23.05 -36.73
CA PHE A 74 -4.00 -22.25 -37.86
C PHE A 74 -2.93 -21.18 -38.19
N PRO A 75 -1.90 -21.55 -38.97
CA PRO A 75 -0.86 -20.62 -39.39
C PRO A 75 -1.43 -19.43 -40.18
N PRO A 76 -0.85 -18.22 -40.06
CA PRO A 76 -1.37 -17.03 -40.73
C PRO A 76 -1.22 -17.13 -42.25
N GLU A 77 -2.32 -16.92 -42.97
CA GLU A 77 -2.36 -16.91 -44.45
C GLU A 77 -2.40 -15.49 -45.03
N PHE A 78 -2.58 -14.48 -44.17
CA PHE A 78 -2.77 -13.08 -44.57
C PHE A 78 -1.76 -12.17 -43.87
N GLU A 79 -1.38 -11.11 -44.56
CA GLU A 79 -0.61 -10.01 -43.99
C GLU A 79 -1.52 -8.83 -43.67
N ALA A 80 -1.23 -8.14 -42.58
CA ALA A 80 -1.90 -6.90 -42.19
C ALA A 80 -0.86 -5.78 -42.02
N GLN A 81 -1.19 -4.58 -42.48
CA GLN A 81 -0.39 -3.39 -42.25
C GLN A 81 -0.92 -2.65 -41.02
N ILE A 82 -0.02 -2.31 -40.10
CA ILE A 82 -0.35 -1.51 -38.92
C ILE A 82 -0.17 -0.02 -39.26
N ILE A 83 -1.12 0.81 -38.81
CA ILE A 83 -0.91 2.25 -38.81
C ILE A 83 0.11 2.56 -37.72
N GLU A 84 1.31 2.96 -38.14
CA GLU A 84 2.41 3.29 -37.22
C GLU A 84 1.98 4.35 -36.20
N SER A 85 2.47 4.20 -34.96
CA SER A 85 2.14 5.11 -33.85
C SER A 85 0.63 5.22 -33.53
N SER A 86 -0.16 4.21 -33.90
CA SER A 86 -1.54 4.06 -33.43
C SER A 86 -1.62 3.62 -31.96
N SER A 87 -2.79 3.75 -31.33
CA SER A 87 -3.05 3.23 -29.99
C SER A 87 -4.51 2.75 -29.88
N TRP A 88 -4.76 1.86 -28.94
CA TRP A 88 -6.11 1.35 -28.66
C TRP A 88 -7.03 2.36 -27.92
N SER A 89 -6.46 3.39 -27.29
CA SER A 89 -7.17 4.27 -26.35
C SER A 89 -7.12 5.76 -26.75
N CYS A 90 -6.60 6.08 -27.93
CA CYS A 90 -6.63 7.42 -28.50
C CYS A 90 -6.77 7.36 -30.03
N SER A 91 -7.78 8.05 -30.56
CA SER A 91 -8.01 8.20 -32.00
C SER A 91 -6.86 8.91 -32.73
N HIS A 92 -6.02 9.64 -32.00
CA HIS A 92 -4.85 10.36 -32.51
C HIS A 92 -3.56 9.56 -32.32
N GLY A 93 -3.65 8.24 -32.13
CA GLY A 93 -2.49 7.37 -31.96
C GLY A 93 -1.79 7.57 -30.63
N VAL A 94 -0.47 7.71 -30.63
CA VAL A 94 0.33 7.93 -29.40
C VAL A 94 0.40 9.40 -28.98
N GLU A 95 -0.28 10.31 -29.68
CA GLU A 95 -0.25 11.75 -29.37
C GLU A 95 -0.80 12.07 -27.97
N ARG A 96 -1.67 11.21 -27.41
CA ARG A 96 -2.09 11.31 -25.99
C ARG A 96 -0.89 11.37 -25.04
N TRP A 97 0.23 10.72 -25.33
CA TRP A 97 1.40 10.68 -24.43
C TRP A 97 2.49 11.70 -24.79
N LYS A 98 2.22 12.64 -25.70
CA LYS A 98 3.23 13.59 -26.19
C LYS A 98 2.72 15.01 -26.41
N SER A 99 1.47 15.19 -26.81
CA SER A 99 0.94 16.48 -27.24
C SER A 99 -0.47 16.76 -26.71
N ASP A 100 -0.93 18.00 -26.92
CA ASP A 100 -2.30 18.42 -26.67
C ASP A 100 -3.23 17.96 -27.80
N CYS A 101 -3.44 16.65 -27.90
CA CYS A 101 -4.35 16.06 -28.90
C CYS A 101 -5.85 16.24 -28.57
N GLY A 102 -6.18 16.97 -27.49
CA GLY A 102 -7.55 17.21 -27.03
C GLY A 102 -8.22 16.02 -26.33
N CYS A 103 -7.60 14.83 -26.32
CA CYS A 103 -8.09 13.69 -25.55
C CYS A 103 -7.83 13.90 -24.05
N ASN A 104 -8.91 14.10 -23.30
CA ASN A 104 -8.92 14.20 -21.83
C ASN A 104 -9.56 12.97 -21.17
N ALA A 105 -9.34 12.82 -19.87
CA ALA A 105 -9.88 11.77 -19.00
C ALA A 105 -11.20 12.19 -18.32
N GLY A 106 -11.90 13.16 -18.89
CA GLY A 106 -13.25 13.54 -18.48
C GLY A 106 -13.36 14.83 -17.67
N THR A 107 -12.27 15.60 -17.50
CA THR A 107 -12.32 16.87 -16.77
C THR A 107 -12.66 18.04 -17.70
N PRO A 108 -13.83 18.68 -17.57
CA PRO A 108 -14.20 19.79 -18.44
C PRO A 108 -13.23 20.97 -18.30
N ASN A 109 -12.91 21.62 -19.42
CA ASN A 109 -12.04 22.80 -19.53
C ASN A 109 -10.55 22.57 -19.25
N TYR A 110 -10.12 21.34 -18.97
CA TYR A 110 -8.70 21.01 -18.85
C TYR A 110 -8.08 20.82 -20.24
N ASN A 111 -6.79 21.13 -20.36
CA ASN A 111 -6.01 20.97 -21.58
C ASN A 111 -4.71 20.24 -21.30
N GLN A 112 -4.09 19.72 -22.36
CA GLN A 112 -2.92 18.86 -22.28
C GLN A 112 -1.67 19.55 -22.84
N LYS A 113 -1.66 20.89 -22.88
CA LYS A 113 -0.52 21.72 -23.35
C LYS A 113 0.77 21.49 -22.58
N TRP A 114 0.68 20.93 -21.38
CA TRP A 114 1.82 20.60 -20.53
C TRP A 114 2.64 19.40 -20.98
N ARG A 115 2.05 18.47 -21.75
CA ARG A 115 2.73 17.24 -22.18
C ARG A 115 3.97 17.53 -23.02
N GLY A 116 3.85 18.41 -24.02
CA GLY A 116 4.99 18.78 -24.87
C GLY A 116 6.17 19.34 -24.07
N PRO A 117 5.98 20.42 -23.29
CA PRO A 117 7.03 20.99 -22.44
C PRO A 117 7.60 20.01 -21.41
N LEU A 118 6.77 19.18 -20.76
CA LEU A 118 7.25 18.16 -19.83
C LEU A 118 8.14 17.13 -20.55
N ARG A 119 7.72 16.66 -21.73
CA ARG A 119 8.51 15.73 -22.54
C ARG A 119 9.85 16.31 -22.91
N MET A 120 9.91 17.59 -23.29
CA MET A 120 11.16 18.29 -23.56
C MET A 120 12.06 18.36 -22.33
N ALA A 121 11.49 18.56 -21.13
CA ALA A 121 12.25 18.57 -19.89
C ALA A 121 12.89 17.19 -19.61
N PHE A 122 12.14 16.10 -19.80
CA PHE A 122 12.65 14.75 -19.62
C PHE A 122 13.65 14.33 -20.71
N ASP A 123 13.41 14.71 -21.96
CA ASP A 123 14.37 14.48 -23.06
C ASP A 123 15.69 15.20 -22.75
N TRP A 124 15.63 16.44 -22.24
CA TRP A 124 16.82 17.16 -21.79
C TRP A 124 17.56 16.43 -20.66
N VAL A 125 16.86 15.97 -19.62
CA VAL A 125 17.47 15.19 -18.53
C VAL A 125 18.17 13.96 -19.09
N ARG A 126 17.48 13.16 -19.93
CA ARG A 126 18.08 11.98 -20.59
C ARG A 126 19.36 12.36 -21.32
N ASP A 127 19.31 13.39 -22.15
CA ASP A 127 20.43 13.80 -23.00
C ASP A 127 21.64 14.32 -22.19
N GLN A 128 21.42 14.87 -20.99
CA GLN A 128 22.50 15.19 -20.05
C GLN A 128 23.08 13.95 -19.36
N LEU A 129 22.24 12.97 -19.00
CA LEU A 129 22.64 11.81 -18.22
C LEU A 129 23.35 10.72 -19.05
N ILE A 130 23.04 10.58 -20.34
CA ILE A 130 23.68 9.60 -21.24
C ILE A 130 25.21 9.77 -21.29
N PRO A 131 25.77 10.93 -21.70
CA PRO A 131 27.21 11.08 -21.80
C PRO A 131 27.91 10.99 -20.43
N LEU A 132 27.24 11.43 -19.36
CA LEU A 132 27.71 11.28 -17.99
C LEU A 132 27.85 9.80 -17.63
N TYR A 133 26.80 9.01 -17.90
CA TYR A 133 26.79 7.58 -17.64
C TYR A 133 27.93 6.85 -18.36
N GLU A 134 28.06 7.08 -19.68
CA GLU A 134 29.09 6.43 -20.49
C GLU A 134 30.51 6.74 -19.99
N LYS A 135 30.77 8.01 -19.67
CA LYS A 135 32.06 8.48 -19.15
C LYS A 135 32.38 7.85 -17.79
N GLU A 136 31.43 7.93 -16.85
CA GLU A 136 31.66 7.52 -15.47
C GLU A 136 31.68 6.01 -15.29
N ILE A 137 30.90 5.24 -16.04
CA ILE A 137 30.90 3.77 -15.92
C ILE A 137 31.94 3.10 -16.82
N GLY A 138 32.29 3.74 -17.95
CA GLY A 138 33.06 3.13 -19.03
C GLY A 138 34.46 2.65 -18.63
N HIS A 139 35.07 3.21 -17.60
CA HIS A 139 36.36 2.75 -17.08
C HIS A 139 36.27 1.58 -16.09
N MET A 140 35.07 1.26 -15.58
CA MET A 140 34.83 0.19 -14.61
C MET A 140 34.26 -1.09 -15.25
N VAL A 141 33.43 -0.96 -16.30
CA VAL A 141 32.71 -2.08 -16.93
C VAL A 141 33.05 -2.27 -18.40
N LYS A 142 32.90 -3.51 -18.90
CA LYS A 142 33.23 -3.92 -20.27
C LYS A 142 32.38 -3.18 -21.32
N ASP A 143 31.07 -3.15 -21.10
CA ASP A 143 30.06 -2.58 -21.99
C ASP A 143 28.98 -1.87 -21.14
N PRO A 144 28.95 -0.52 -21.14
CA PRO A 144 27.96 0.28 -20.40
C PRO A 144 26.51 -0.06 -20.72
N TRP A 145 26.15 -0.12 -22.00
CA TRP A 145 24.75 -0.29 -22.40
C TRP A 145 24.26 -1.71 -22.12
N LYS A 146 25.12 -2.70 -22.32
CA LYS A 146 24.78 -4.08 -21.99
C LYS A 146 24.54 -4.29 -20.49
N ILE A 147 25.37 -3.72 -19.61
CA ILE A 147 25.12 -3.85 -18.16
C ILE A 147 23.83 -3.11 -17.74
N ARG A 148 23.49 -1.99 -18.39
CA ARG A 148 22.22 -1.28 -18.18
C ARG A 148 21.02 -2.15 -18.54
N ASP A 149 21.02 -2.77 -19.72
CA ASP A 149 19.92 -3.61 -20.20
C ASP A 149 19.75 -4.86 -19.33
N GLU A 150 20.86 -5.47 -18.91
CA GLU A 150 20.88 -6.66 -18.06
C GLU A 150 20.60 -6.34 -16.57
N TYR A 151 20.51 -5.06 -16.19
CA TYR A 151 20.28 -4.63 -14.80
C TYR A 151 18.95 -5.12 -14.20
N ILE A 152 18.01 -5.56 -15.04
CA ILE A 152 16.80 -6.25 -14.61
C ILE A 152 17.08 -7.48 -13.74
N GLU A 153 18.23 -8.15 -13.91
CA GLU A 153 18.67 -9.24 -13.03
C GLU A 153 18.81 -8.78 -11.57
N VAL A 154 19.35 -7.57 -11.36
CA VAL A 154 19.52 -6.97 -10.03
C VAL A 154 18.19 -6.46 -9.49
N ILE A 155 17.37 -5.81 -10.32
CA ILE A 155 16.07 -5.28 -9.88
C ILE A 155 15.16 -6.42 -9.39
N ARG A 156 15.18 -7.58 -10.06
CA ARG A 156 14.40 -8.76 -9.66
C ARG A 156 14.90 -9.42 -8.37
N ASP A 157 16.20 -9.32 -8.08
CA ASP A 157 16.79 -9.91 -6.89
C ASP A 157 18.02 -9.12 -6.43
N ARG A 158 17.81 -8.32 -5.37
CA ARG A 158 18.84 -7.45 -4.79
C ARG A 158 19.70 -8.14 -3.73
N ASN A 159 19.71 -9.47 -3.67
CA ASN A 159 20.60 -10.20 -2.78
C ASN A 159 22.08 -9.81 -3.03
N LYS A 160 22.79 -9.41 -1.97
CA LYS A 160 24.14 -8.82 -2.05
C LYS A 160 25.14 -9.68 -2.83
N ASP A 161 25.11 -11.00 -2.66
CA ASP A 161 26.01 -11.92 -3.36
C ASP A 161 25.70 -12.04 -4.86
N LYS A 162 24.41 -12.02 -5.22
CA LYS A 162 23.98 -12.04 -6.62
C LYS A 162 24.34 -10.75 -7.33
N VAL A 163 24.11 -9.60 -6.71
CA VAL A 163 24.49 -8.29 -7.25
C VAL A 163 26.00 -8.20 -7.43
N LYS A 164 26.80 -8.66 -6.45
CA LYS A 164 28.26 -8.66 -6.56
C LYS A 164 28.73 -9.53 -7.73
N LYS A 165 28.20 -10.76 -7.86
CA LYS A 165 28.49 -11.66 -9.00
C LYS A 165 28.08 -11.05 -10.34
N PHE A 166 26.93 -10.37 -10.39
CA PHE A 166 26.44 -9.67 -11.58
C PHE A 166 27.44 -8.60 -12.04
N ILE A 167 27.91 -7.75 -11.12
CA ILE A 167 28.86 -6.66 -11.39
C ILE A 167 30.23 -7.24 -11.77
N ASP A 168 30.76 -8.20 -11.00
CA ASP A 168 32.10 -8.77 -11.20
C ASP A 168 32.25 -9.42 -12.58
N LYS A 169 31.20 -10.09 -13.08
CA LYS A 169 31.18 -10.70 -14.42
C LYS A 169 31.40 -9.66 -15.54
N ARG A 170 30.93 -8.43 -15.31
CA ARG A 170 30.88 -7.32 -16.28
C ARG A 170 31.97 -6.27 -16.05
N ALA A 171 32.66 -6.34 -14.91
CA ALA A 171 33.78 -5.46 -14.58
C ALA A 171 34.99 -5.70 -15.50
N LYS A 172 35.74 -4.64 -15.80
CA LYS A 172 37.02 -4.69 -16.53
C LYS A 172 38.19 -5.11 -15.65
N LYS A 173 38.08 -4.88 -14.34
CA LYS A 173 39.12 -5.06 -13.33
C LYS A 173 38.48 -5.46 -12.00
N LYS A 174 39.31 -5.87 -11.03
CA LYS A 174 38.86 -6.03 -9.65
C LYS A 174 38.42 -4.66 -9.09
N LEU A 175 37.21 -4.59 -8.59
CA LEU A 175 36.60 -3.36 -8.09
C LEU A 175 36.90 -3.13 -6.60
N LYS A 176 37.01 -1.87 -6.21
CA LYS A 176 37.00 -1.42 -4.82
C LYS A 176 35.55 -1.23 -4.33
N SER A 177 35.35 -1.12 -3.01
CA SER A 177 34.01 -0.97 -2.39
C SER A 177 33.25 0.25 -2.91
N ASP A 178 33.92 1.39 -3.05
CA ASP A 178 33.39 2.65 -3.60
C ASP A 178 32.99 2.51 -5.07
N GLU A 179 33.73 1.73 -5.86
CA GLU A 179 33.40 1.48 -7.27
C GLU A 179 32.10 0.67 -7.43
N TYR A 180 31.78 -0.27 -6.51
CA TYR A 180 30.47 -0.95 -6.52
C TYR A 180 29.33 0.05 -6.29
N VAL A 181 29.47 0.93 -5.29
CA VAL A 181 28.47 1.96 -4.98
C VAL A 181 28.27 2.87 -6.18
N LYS A 182 29.36 3.32 -6.80
CA LYS A 182 29.32 4.19 -8.00
C LYS A 182 28.62 3.50 -9.17
N ILE A 183 28.92 2.23 -9.45
CA ILE A 183 28.24 1.46 -10.50
C ILE A 183 26.74 1.36 -10.22
N LEU A 184 26.35 1.02 -8.98
CA LEU A 184 24.94 0.91 -8.61
C LEU A 184 24.22 2.25 -8.75
N LYS A 185 24.81 3.36 -8.28
CA LYS A 185 24.25 4.70 -8.47
C LYS A 185 24.04 5.04 -9.95
N LEU A 186 25.02 4.72 -10.80
CA LEU A 186 24.93 4.97 -12.25
C LEU A 186 23.86 4.10 -12.93
N LEU A 187 23.67 2.86 -12.49
CA LEU A 187 22.63 1.97 -13.00
C LEU A 187 21.24 2.39 -12.53
N GLU A 188 21.08 2.78 -11.26
CA GLU A 188 19.84 3.35 -10.73
C GLU A 188 19.50 4.69 -11.41
N MET A 189 20.50 5.52 -11.72
CA MET A 189 20.31 6.77 -12.48
C MET A 189 19.71 6.50 -13.86
N GLN A 190 20.22 5.51 -14.59
CA GLN A 190 19.63 5.10 -15.87
C GLN A 190 18.26 4.43 -15.71
N TYR A 191 18.07 3.65 -14.64
CA TYR A 191 16.78 3.05 -14.32
C TYR A 191 15.70 4.12 -14.11
N HIS A 192 15.98 5.14 -13.30
CA HIS A 192 15.07 6.26 -13.08
C HIS A 192 14.88 7.13 -14.34
N ALA A 193 15.90 7.28 -15.18
CA ALA A 193 15.77 7.95 -16.48
C ALA A 193 14.84 7.20 -17.45
N MET A 194 14.64 5.88 -17.28
CA MET A 194 13.61 5.13 -18.00
C MET A 194 12.24 5.28 -17.33
N LEU A 195 12.19 5.20 -16.00
CA LEU A 195 10.93 5.30 -15.24
C LEU A 195 10.22 6.65 -15.39
N MET A 196 10.93 7.75 -15.61
CA MET A 196 10.30 9.06 -15.84
C MET A 196 9.45 9.13 -17.12
N TYR A 197 9.45 8.08 -17.95
CA TYR A 197 8.57 7.95 -19.12
C TYR A 197 7.40 6.98 -18.89
N THR A 198 7.02 6.73 -17.63
CA THR A 198 5.90 5.83 -17.33
C THR A 198 4.62 6.40 -17.92
N SER A 199 3.95 5.66 -18.81
CA SER A 199 2.84 6.18 -19.62
C SER A 199 1.65 6.71 -18.82
N CYS A 200 1.44 6.23 -17.58
CA CYS A 200 0.38 6.72 -16.69
C CYS A 200 0.54 8.21 -16.37
N GLY A 201 1.78 8.72 -16.25
CA GLY A 201 2.08 10.13 -16.01
C GLY A 201 1.71 11.08 -17.15
N TRP A 202 1.15 10.55 -18.25
CA TRP A 202 0.73 11.33 -19.41
C TRP A 202 -0.74 11.11 -19.76
N PHE A 203 -1.37 10.08 -19.18
CA PHE A 203 -2.71 9.64 -19.58
C PHE A 203 -3.81 10.61 -19.10
N PHE A 204 -3.65 11.11 -17.87
CA PHE A 204 -4.62 11.98 -17.20
C PHE A 204 -4.45 13.45 -17.58
N ASP A 205 -5.33 14.29 -17.03
CA ASP A 205 -5.52 15.65 -17.51
C ASP A 205 -4.53 16.67 -16.93
N GLU A 206 -3.94 16.38 -15.77
CA GLU A 206 -3.25 17.36 -14.94
C GLU A 206 -1.77 17.02 -14.69
N VAL A 207 -0.89 18.02 -14.88
CA VAL A 207 0.55 17.87 -14.69
C VAL A 207 0.94 17.73 -13.22
N SER A 208 0.14 18.26 -12.30
CA SER A 208 0.33 18.07 -10.85
C SER A 208 -0.40 16.85 -10.29
N GLY A 209 -0.98 15.99 -11.14
CA GLY A 209 -1.58 14.73 -10.74
C GLY A 209 -0.55 13.77 -10.15
N ILE A 210 -1.00 12.78 -9.38
CA ILE A 210 -0.11 11.87 -8.65
C ILE A 210 0.79 11.08 -9.61
N GLU A 211 0.29 10.71 -10.78
CA GLU A 211 0.99 9.94 -11.80
C GLU A 211 2.09 10.77 -12.45
N THR A 212 1.77 11.99 -12.90
CA THR A 212 2.74 12.89 -13.54
C THR A 212 3.81 13.35 -12.54
N MET A 213 3.41 13.62 -11.29
CA MET A 213 4.36 13.97 -10.24
C MET A 213 5.28 12.79 -9.88
N GLN A 214 4.83 11.55 -10.04
CA GLN A 214 5.68 10.37 -9.88
C GLN A 214 6.78 10.30 -10.95
N ASP A 215 6.48 10.63 -12.20
CA ASP A 215 7.49 10.74 -13.26
C ASP A 215 8.50 11.85 -12.97
N ILE A 216 8.03 12.99 -12.46
CA ILE A 216 8.90 14.11 -12.03
C ILE A 216 9.79 13.69 -10.84
N LEU A 217 9.28 12.88 -9.90
CA LEU A 217 10.08 12.29 -8.82
C LEU A 217 11.17 11.37 -9.36
N TYR A 218 10.89 10.56 -10.38
CA TYR A 218 11.92 9.73 -11.02
C TYR A 218 12.99 10.59 -11.70
N ALA A 219 12.60 11.64 -12.44
CA ALA A 219 13.56 12.57 -13.05
C ALA A 219 14.42 13.26 -11.98
N SER A 220 13.81 13.70 -10.88
CA SER A 220 14.51 14.30 -9.73
C SER A 220 15.51 13.33 -9.10
N ARG A 221 15.14 12.05 -8.92
CA ARG A 221 16.05 11.03 -8.39
C ARG A 221 17.22 10.75 -9.34
N ALA A 222 16.99 10.74 -10.65
CA ALA A 222 18.06 10.59 -11.63
C ALA A 222 19.05 11.77 -11.57
N ILE A 223 18.55 13.01 -11.46
CA ILE A 223 19.36 14.23 -11.28
C ILE A 223 20.14 14.17 -9.97
N GLN A 224 19.51 13.75 -8.87
CA GLN A 224 20.15 13.60 -7.58
C GLN A 224 21.34 12.63 -7.64
N LEU A 225 21.14 11.44 -8.22
CA LEU A 225 22.20 10.44 -8.39
C LEU A 225 23.34 10.97 -9.26
N ALA A 226 23.03 11.71 -10.33
CA ALA A 226 24.04 12.35 -11.17
C ALA A 226 24.90 13.35 -10.39
N ARG A 227 24.26 14.18 -9.56
CA ARG A 227 24.92 15.14 -8.67
C ARG A 227 25.80 14.44 -7.64
N GLU A 228 25.35 13.36 -7.03
CA GLU A 228 26.14 12.59 -6.06
C GLU A 228 27.38 11.94 -6.69
N VAL A 229 27.27 11.48 -7.94
CA VAL A 229 28.38 10.81 -8.64
C VAL A 229 29.40 11.81 -9.22
N THR A 230 28.95 13.00 -9.65
CA THR A 230 29.79 13.92 -10.44
C THR A 230 29.93 15.32 -9.88
N GLY A 231 29.11 15.70 -8.90
CA GLY A 231 28.99 17.07 -8.40
C GLY A 231 28.21 18.01 -9.31
N LEU A 232 27.74 17.58 -10.48
CA LEU A 232 27.00 18.41 -11.43
C LEU A 232 25.56 18.64 -10.96
N ASP A 233 25.18 19.91 -10.76
CA ASP A 233 23.83 20.28 -10.36
C ASP A 233 22.95 20.63 -11.59
N LEU A 234 22.16 19.65 -12.03
CA LEU A 234 21.22 19.80 -13.17
C LEU A 234 19.85 20.34 -12.75
N GLU A 235 19.57 20.38 -11.44
CA GLU A 235 18.26 20.73 -10.91
C GLU A 235 17.77 22.14 -11.34
N PRO A 236 18.60 23.21 -11.30
CA PRO A 236 18.13 24.55 -11.64
C PRO A 236 17.56 24.67 -13.06
N GLU A 237 18.24 24.08 -14.05
CA GLU A 237 17.76 24.12 -15.45
C GLU A 237 16.57 23.18 -15.65
N PHE A 238 16.53 22.03 -14.95
CA PHE A 238 15.35 21.15 -14.96
C PHE A 238 14.09 21.87 -14.46
N VAL A 239 14.17 22.56 -13.32
CA VAL A 239 13.05 23.34 -12.76
C VAL A 239 12.59 24.42 -13.74
N LYS A 240 13.52 25.13 -14.38
CA LYS A 240 13.20 26.13 -15.41
C LYS A 240 12.52 25.55 -16.64
N LEU A 241 12.83 24.30 -17.02
CA LEU A 241 12.12 23.60 -18.09
C LEU A 241 10.70 23.21 -17.64
N LEU A 242 10.52 22.80 -16.39
CA LEU A 242 9.20 22.49 -15.81
C LEU A 242 8.27 23.73 -15.73
N GLU A 243 8.81 24.94 -15.62
CA GLU A 243 8.00 26.18 -15.63
C GLU A 243 7.18 26.33 -16.92
N LYS A 244 7.64 25.73 -18.02
CA LYS A 244 6.97 25.77 -19.33
C LYS A 244 5.78 24.81 -19.42
N ALA A 245 5.61 23.90 -18.47
CA ALA A 245 4.50 22.96 -18.42
C ALA A 245 3.36 23.53 -17.55
N PRO A 246 2.31 24.14 -18.13
CA PRO A 246 1.23 24.77 -17.37
C PRO A 246 0.39 23.75 -16.59
N SER A 247 -0.03 24.12 -15.39
CA SER A 247 -1.04 23.36 -14.64
C SER A 247 -2.44 23.86 -15.01
N ASN A 248 -3.43 22.98 -15.05
CA ASN A 248 -4.84 23.39 -15.14
C ASN A 248 -5.35 23.96 -13.81
N LEU A 249 -4.62 23.72 -12.70
CA LEU A 249 -4.90 24.31 -11.39
C LEU A 249 -4.25 25.69 -11.26
N LYS A 250 -5.08 26.72 -11.08
CA LYS A 250 -4.63 28.13 -11.00
C LYS A 250 -3.69 28.38 -9.83
N GLU A 251 -3.93 27.70 -8.72
CA GLU A 251 -3.15 27.79 -7.49
C GLU A 251 -1.74 27.18 -7.60
N LEU A 252 -1.53 26.30 -8.59
CA LEU A 252 -0.22 25.73 -8.88
C LEU A 252 0.46 26.44 -10.05
N GLY A 253 -0.28 26.83 -11.08
CA GLY A 253 0.22 27.58 -12.22
C GLY A 253 1.06 26.75 -13.20
N ASN A 254 2.07 26.02 -12.73
CA ASN A 254 2.95 25.18 -13.56
C ASN A 254 3.57 24.02 -12.78
N ALA A 255 4.22 23.11 -13.52
CA ALA A 255 4.88 21.94 -12.96
C ALA A 255 6.09 22.29 -12.07
N ALA A 256 6.77 23.42 -12.28
CA ALA A 256 7.88 23.83 -11.43
C ALA A 256 7.43 24.18 -10.01
N TYR A 257 6.30 24.88 -9.87
CA TYR A 257 5.74 25.18 -8.55
C TYR A 257 5.21 23.90 -7.87
N ALA A 258 4.59 23.00 -8.64
CA ALA A 258 4.22 21.67 -8.15
C ALA A 258 5.45 20.87 -7.69
N TYR A 259 6.55 20.91 -8.45
CA TYR A 259 7.83 20.30 -8.08
C TYR A 259 8.34 20.83 -6.72
N GLN A 260 8.35 22.14 -6.52
CA GLN A 260 8.81 22.73 -5.25
C GLN A 260 7.96 22.31 -4.05
N LYS A 261 6.65 22.14 -4.24
CA LYS A 261 5.73 21.74 -3.17
C LYS A 261 5.71 20.25 -2.89
N ILE A 262 5.88 19.42 -3.92
CA ILE A 262 5.60 17.98 -3.85
C ILE A 262 6.89 17.16 -3.99
N ALA A 263 7.65 17.39 -5.07
CA ALA A 263 8.81 16.57 -5.39
C ALA A 263 10.06 16.95 -4.58
N LYS A 264 10.36 18.26 -4.46
CA LYS A 264 11.52 18.76 -3.72
C LYS A 264 11.54 18.29 -2.27
N PRO A 265 10.42 18.36 -1.51
CA PRO A 265 10.40 17.88 -0.13
C PRO A 265 10.44 16.36 -0.01
N ALA A 266 10.29 15.60 -1.10
CA ALA A 266 10.38 14.14 -1.09
C ALA A 266 11.79 13.60 -1.44
N ILE A 267 12.73 14.48 -1.80
CA ILE A 267 14.13 14.08 -2.03
C ILE A 267 14.73 13.55 -0.72
N MET A 268 15.38 12.39 -0.81
CA MET A 268 15.94 11.65 0.31
C MET A 268 17.45 11.51 0.17
N ASP A 269 18.18 11.89 1.22
CA ASP A 269 19.60 11.56 1.42
C ASP A 269 19.77 10.73 2.70
N LEU A 270 20.98 10.21 2.94
CA LEU A 270 21.26 9.39 4.11
C LEU A 270 21.10 10.15 5.44
N LEU A 271 21.35 11.46 5.45
CA LEU A 271 21.12 12.30 6.63
C LEU A 271 19.64 12.36 6.97
N ARG A 272 18.77 12.55 5.98
CA ARG A 272 17.33 12.56 6.17
C ARG A 272 16.83 11.19 6.61
N VAL A 273 17.32 10.09 6.02
CA VAL A 273 17.03 8.72 6.50
C VAL A 273 17.46 8.56 7.96
N GLY A 274 18.64 9.05 8.32
CA GLY A 274 19.11 9.07 9.70
C GLY A 274 18.20 9.89 10.61
N ALA A 275 17.63 11.00 10.14
CA ALA A 275 16.68 11.79 10.91
C ALA A 275 15.40 10.99 11.18
N HIS A 276 14.89 10.26 10.17
CA HIS A 276 13.76 9.35 10.37
C HIS A 276 14.06 8.29 11.40
N TYR A 277 15.23 7.65 11.30
CA TYR A 277 15.70 6.68 12.30
C TYR A 277 15.72 7.30 13.71
N ALA A 278 16.38 8.44 13.87
CA ALA A 278 16.59 9.12 15.14
C ALA A 278 15.26 9.47 15.82
N VAL A 279 14.28 9.96 15.06
CA VAL A 279 12.98 10.34 15.62
C VAL A 279 12.15 9.09 15.95
N SER A 280 12.17 8.08 15.08
CA SER A 280 11.46 6.81 15.30
C SER A 280 12.04 5.99 16.46
N SER A 281 13.32 6.16 16.79
CA SER A 281 13.97 5.41 17.88
C SER A 281 13.38 5.74 19.26
N ILE A 282 12.83 6.93 19.48
CA ILE A 282 12.15 7.31 20.73
C ILE A 282 10.89 6.47 20.97
N PHE A 283 10.18 6.12 19.89
CA PHE A 283 8.88 5.44 19.97
C PHE A 283 8.98 3.92 19.79
N THR A 284 10.20 3.39 19.61
CA THR A 284 10.43 1.98 19.30
C THR A 284 11.17 1.28 20.45
N GLN A 285 10.73 0.07 20.83
CA GLN A 285 11.33 -0.69 21.94
C GLN A 285 12.71 -1.29 21.60
N TYR A 286 13.06 -1.45 20.31
CA TYR A 286 14.33 -2.03 19.85
C TYR A 286 14.91 -1.23 18.66
N PRO A 287 15.75 -0.20 18.92
CA PRO A 287 16.34 0.61 17.85
C PRO A 287 17.59 0.00 17.21
N GLU A 288 18.12 -1.13 17.71
CA GLU A 288 19.43 -1.68 17.33
C GLU A 288 19.59 -1.96 15.83
N LEU A 289 18.53 -2.45 15.17
CA LEU A 289 18.49 -2.62 13.73
C LEU A 289 17.08 -2.30 13.22
N LEU A 290 16.94 -1.19 12.52
CA LEU A 290 15.70 -0.76 11.90
C LEU A 290 15.78 -0.90 10.38
N ASP A 291 14.79 -1.60 9.85
CA ASP A 291 14.61 -1.75 8.41
C ASP A 291 13.68 -0.63 7.89
N LEU A 292 14.25 0.35 7.19
CA LEU A 292 13.59 1.57 6.74
C LEU A 292 13.40 1.54 5.22
N TYR A 293 12.43 0.76 4.76
CA TYR A 293 12.10 0.56 3.34
C TYR A 293 13.34 0.10 2.52
N SER A 294 13.99 1.04 1.82
CA SER A 294 15.18 0.80 0.99
C SER A 294 16.50 0.98 1.74
N TYR A 295 16.45 1.23 3.04
CA TYR A 295 17.61 1.49 3.88
C TYR A 295 17.62 0.58 5.11
N THR A 296 18.79 0.34 5.66
CA THR A 296 18.97 -0.24 6.99
C THR A 296 19.64 0.79 7.88
N ALA A 297 19.18 0.93 9.11
CA ALA A 297 19.82 1.73 10.13
C ALA A 297 20.20 0.82 11.29
N SER A 298 21.48 0.83 11.69
CA SER A 298 21.95 0.10 12.87
C SER A 298 22.50 1.07 13.91
N SER A 299 21.98 1.01 15.13
CA SER A 299 22.52 1.80 16.24
C SER A 299 23.86 1.24 16.68
N GLU A 300 24.87 2.10 16.81
CA GLU A 300 26.13 1.73 17.49
C GLU A 300 26.13 2.19 18.95
N GLU A 301 25.64 3.40 19.21
CA GLU A 301 25.43 3.92 20.57
C GLU A 301 24.05 4.58 20.65
N TYR A 302 23.36 4.37 21.76
CA TYR A 302 22.03 4.92 22.01
C TYR A 302 21.79 5.13 23.50
N ASP A 303 21.63 6.39 23.89
CA ASP A 303 21.31 6.80 25.24
C ASP A 303 19.91 7.44 25.26
N LEU A 304 19.04 6.94 26.14
CA LEU A 304 17.68 7.45 26.33
C LEU A 304 17.51 8.00 27.74
N PHE A 305 17.37 9.32 27.84
CA PHE A 305 17.17 10.03 29.09
C PHE A 305 15.69 10.43 29.24
N LYS A 306 15.11 10.17 30.41
CA LYS A 306 13.71 10.50 30.72
C LYS A 306 13.62 11.38 31.95
N ALA A 307 12.91 12.50 31.85
CA ALA A 307 12.63 13.43 32.94
C ALA A 307 11.14 13.80 32.92
N GLY A 308 10.32 13.05 33.66
CA GLY A 308 8.86 13.19 33.65
C GLY A 308 8.28 12.89 32.26
N LYS A 309 7.64 13.88 31.64
CA LYS A 309 7.11 13.78 30.27
C LYS A 309 8.13 14.07 29.17
N TYR A 310 9.33 14.55 29.53
CA TYR A 310 10.37 14.88 28.59
C TYR A 310 11.29 13.69 28.34
N THR A 311 11.66 13.49 27.08
CA THR A 311 12.57 12.43 26.66
C THR A 311 13.64 13.03 25.76
N LEU A 312 14.90 12.71 26.03
CA LEU A 312 16.05 13.04 25.17
C LEU A 312 16.71 11.73 24.75
N ALA A 313 16.80 11.48 23.45
CA ALA A 313 17.58 10.41 22.87
C ALA A 313 18.84 11.00 22.23
N VAL A 314 20.01 10.41 22.49
CA VAL A 314 21.28 10.79 21.84
C VAL A 314 21.96 9.51 21.37
N GLY A 315 22.50 9.50 20.15
CA GLY A 315 23.13 8.31 19.64
C GLY A 315 23.92 8.50 18.36
N LYS A 316 24.56 7.42 17.93
CA LYS A 316 25.21 7.31 16.63
C LYS A 316 24.74 6.04 15.92
N ALA A 317 24.48 6.15 14.63
CA ALA A 317 23.93 5.08 13.84
C ALA A 317 24.61 5.00 12.47
N HIS A 318 24.70 3.78 11.95
CA HIS A 318 25.16 3.52 10.60
C HIS A 318 23.95 3.34 9.69
N ILE A 319 23.83 4.21 8.68
CA ILE A 319 22.76 4.16 7.70
C ILE A 319 23.32 3.60 6.40
N CYS A 320 22.69 2.57 5.84
CA CYS A 320 23.11 1.95 4.58
C CYS A 320 21.92 1.79 3.61
N SER A 321 22.13 2.15 2.35
CA SER A 321 21.18 1.89 1.27
C SER A 321 21.26 0.42 0.83
N LYS A 322 20.11 -0.27 0.80
CA LYS A 322 20.01 -1.62 0.25
C LYS A 322 20.13 -1.66 -1.28
N ILE A 323 19.94 -0.51 -1.92
CA ILE A 323 19.85 -0.35 -3.37
C ILE A 323 21.24 -0.01 -3.94
N THR A 324 21.85 1.06 -3.45
CA THR A 324 23.11 1.61 -3.96
C THR A 324 24.31 1.19 -3.12
N TRP A 325 24.09 0.62 -1.93
CA TRP A 325 25.12 0.29 -0.94
C TRP A 325 25.94 1.47 -0.46
N GLU A 326 25.51 2.70 -0.74
CA GLU A 326 26.06 3.84 -0.02
C GLU A 326 25.76 3.70 1.46
N ASP A 327 26.70 4.14 2.28
CA ASP A 327 26.58 4.09 3.71
C ASP A 327 27.20 5.32 4.35
N GLN A 328 26.69 5.67 5.53
CA GLN A 328 27.11 6.85 6.27
C GLN A 328 26.88 6.67 7.76
N MET A 329 27.90 7.01 8.53
CA MET A 329 27.80 7.18 9.98
C MET A 329 27.22 8.55 10.31
N VAL A 330 26.18 8.57 11.13
CA VAL A 330 25.48 9.78 11.56
C VAL A 330 25.39 9.84 13.08
N CYS A 331 25.43 11.05 13.62
CA CYS A 331 25.11 11.33 15.03
C CYS A 331 23.81 12.10 15.10
N PHE A 332 23.00 11.78 16.11
CA PHE A 332 21.71 12.42 16.30
C PHE A 332 21.42 12.71 17.77
N ALA A 333 20.56 13.71 17.97
CA ALA A 333 19.89 13.95 19.23
C ALA A 333 18.41 14.25 18.94
N VAL A 334 17.50 13.69 19.73
CA VAL A 334 16.06 13.95 19.60
C VAL A 334 15.48 14.27 20.96
N LEU A 335 14.84 15.43 21.04
CA LEU A 335 14.15 15.92 22.22
C LEU A 335 12.64 15.88 21.98
N HIS A 336 11.93 15.12 22.81
CA HIS A 336 10.48 15.04 22.85
C HIS A 336 9.96 15.69 24.13
N LEU A 337 9.14 16.73 23.98
CA LEU A 337 8.58 17.49 25.11
C LEU A 337 7.19 17.00 25.58
N GLY A 338 6.73 15.88 25.01
CA GLY A 338 5.36 15.37 25.13
C GLY A 338 4.50 15.75 23.93
N GLU A 339 3.38 15.04 23.76
CA GLU A 339 2.45 15.21 22.63
C GLU A 339 3.19 15.20 21.27
N HIS A 340 2.99 16.25 20.47
CA HIS A 340 3.53 16.43 19.12
C HIS A 340 4.80 17.29 19.07
N GLN A 341 5.31 17.76 20.22
CA GLN A 341 6.48 18.64 20.27
C GLN A 341 7.77 17.83 20.24
N LEU A 342 8.35 17.74 19.05
CA LEU A 342 9.55 16.95 18.79
C LEU A 342 10.56 17.75 17.97
N PHE A 343 11.82 17.71 18.43
CA PHE A 343 12.96 18.35 17.79
C PHE A 343 14.06 17.31 17.61
N GLY A 344 14.54 17.12 16.39
CA GLY A 344 15.64 16.22 16.06
C GLY A 344 16.78 16.98 15.40
N GLY A 345 18.00 16.78 15.87
CA GLY A 345 19.21 17.24 15.21
C GLY A 345 19.98 16.04 14.69
N ILE A 346 20.46 16.12 13.44
CA ILE A 346 21.33 15.09 12.87
C ILE A 346 22.45 15.70 12.05
N ARG A 347 23.60 15.02 12.05
CA ARG A 347 24.77 15.39 11.25
C ARG A 347 25.62 14.18 10.92
N GLU A 348 26.53 14.35 9.97
CA GLU A 348 27.57 13.36 9.69
C GLU A 348 28.46 13.16 10.93
N PHE A 349 28.91 11.93 11.16
CA PHE A 349 29.82 11.63 12.26
C PHE A 349 31.19 12.33 12.06
N GLN A 350 31.58 13.16 13.03
CA GLN A 350 32.84 13.93 13.00
C GLN A 350 33.89 13.39 13.98
N GLY A 351 33.76 12.13 14.40
CA GLY A 351 34.64 11.49 15.38
C GLY A 351 34.07 11.47 16.80
N ASP A 352 34.62 10.59 17.64
CA ASP A 352 34.07 10.30 18.97
C ASP A 352 34.18 11.50 19.93
N ASP A 353 35.23 12.33 19.85
CA ASP A 353 35.38 13.51 20.72
C ASP A 353 34.24 14.53 20.53
N ALA A 354 33.88 14.79 19.27
CA ALA A 354 32.80 15.71 18.92
C ALA A 354 31.43 15.14 19.31
N PHE A 355 31.26 13.81 19.24
CA PHE A 355 30.05 13.13 19.70
C PHE A 355 29.92 13.17 21.23
N ASN A 356 31.00 12.81 21.95
CA ASN A 356 31.02 12.76 23.41
C ASN A 356 30.78 14.15 24.01
N THR A 357 31.40 15.20 23.45
CA THR A 357 31.17 16.58 23.88
C THR A 357 29.70 16.98 23.71
N MET A 358 29.10 16.70 22.55
CA MET A 358 27.69 16.99 22.30
C MET A 358 26.77 16.21 23.26
N ARG A 359 27.06 14.92 23.48
CA ARG A 359 26.31 14.06 24.40
C ARG A 359 26.34 14.61 25.82
N GLU A 360 27.51 14.94 26.33
CA GLU A 360 27.67 15.44 27.70
C GLU A 360 27.02 16.81 27.90
N GLU A 361 27.21 17.75 26.96
CA GLU A 361 26.60 19.09 27.03
C GLU A 361 25.06 19.01 27.02
N THR A 362 24.49 18.21 26.12
CA THR A 362 23.03 18.05 25.99
C THR A 362 22.42 17.30 27.16
N HIS A 363 23.06 16.22 27.62
CA HIS A 363 22.63 15.45 28.78
C HIS A 363 22.63 16.27 30.07
N HIS A 364 23.73 16.99 30.35
CA HIS A 364 23.86 17.80 31.56
C HIS A 364 22.82 18.92 31.65
N SER A 365 22.51 19.55 30.52
CA SER A 365 21.46 20.57 30.44
C SER A 365 20.06 19.97 30.62
N PHE A 366 19.83 18.76 30.09
CA PHE A 366 18.58 18.02 30.25
C PHE A 366 18.33 17.60 31.71
N GLU A 367 19.34 17.07 32.41
CA GLU A 367 19.25 16.69 33.83
C GLU A 367 18.92 17.88 34.74
N LYS A 368 19.43 19.08 34.39
CA LYS A 368 19.12 20.33 35.10
C LYS A 368 17.74 20.90 34.77
N GLY A 369 17.00 20.30 33.84
CA GLY A 369 15.70 20.78 33.38
C GLY A 369 15.74 22.04 32.52
N ASN A 370 16.90 22.41 31.96
CA ASN A 370 17.05 23.60 31.12
C ASN A 370 16.81 23.27 29.64
N ILE A 371 15.54 23.10 29.27
CA ILE A 371 15.12 22.71 27.91
C ILE A 371 15.53 23.73 26.84
N GLN A 372 15.54 25.03 27.17
CA GLN A 372 15.97 26.06 26.23
C GLN A 372 17.46 25.91 25.87
N GLU A 373 18.30 25.59 26.84
CA GLU A 373 19.71 25.31 26.61
C GLU A 373 19.91 24.05 25.77
N VAL A 374 19.11 22.99 25.99
CA VAL A 374 19.17 21.79 25.15
C VAL A 374 18.89 22.13 23.68
N LEU A 375 17.86 22.93 23.40
CA LEU A 375 17.55 23.36 22.02
C LEU A 375 18.68 24.20 21.41
N LEU A 376 19.26 25.15 22.17
CA LEU A 376 20.40 25.95 21.71
C LEU A 376 21.64 25.08 21.43
N LEU A 377 21.91 24.09 22.27
CA LEU A 377 22.99 23.13 22.07
C LEU A 377 22.73 22.24 20.85
N MET A 378 21.48 21.82 20.62
CA MET A 378 21.11 21.10 19.40
C MET A 378 21.35 21.96 18.15
N ASP A 379 20.90 23.21 18.15
CA ASP A 379 21.16 24.15 17.04
C ASP A 379 22.68 24.39 16.83
N LYS A 380 23.45 24.52 17.91
CA LYS A 380 24.91 24.69 17.87
C LYS A 380 25.61 23.48 17.25
N HIS A 381 25.24 22.26 17.66
CA HIS A 381 25.93 21.03 17.23
C HIS A 381 25.45 20.51 15.87
N TYR A 382 24.17 20.70 15.53
CA TYR A 382 23.55 20.16 14.31
C TYR A 382 23.25 21.21 13.23
N GLY A 383 23.30 22.51 13.56
CA GLY A 383 23.07 23.61 12.63
C GLY A 383 21.61 23.72 12.20
N THR A 384 21.38 23.95 10.90
CA THR A 384 20.04 24.05 10.29
C THR A 384 19.37 22.69 10.04
N HIS A 385 19.99 21.58 10.46
CA HIS A 385 19.47 20.22 10.28
C HIS A 385 18.49 19.85 11.39
N ASN A 386 17.50 20.73 11.62
CA ASN A 386 16.48 20.55 12.63
C ASN A 386 15.24 19.91 12.00
N TYR A 387 14.98 18.68 12.42
CA TYR A 387 13.86 17.87 12.00
C TYR A 387 12.76 17.94 13.07
N SER A 388 11.53 17.79 12.61
CA SER A 388 10.35 17.78 13.46
C SER A 388 9.44 16.63 13.04
N PHE A 389 8.34 16.45 13.77
CA PHE A 389 7.29 15.49 13.41
C PHE A 389 6.89 15.57 11.93
N TRP A 390 6.80 16.78 11.36
CA TRP A 390 6.40 17.00 9.96
C TRP A 390 7.42 16.53 8.91
N HIS A 391 8.66 16.29 9.33
CA HIS A 391 9.71 15.79 8.46
C HIS A 391 9.76 14.27 8.38
N LEU A 392 9.02 13.57 9.24
CA LEU A 392 8.92 12.11 9.24
C LEU A 392 8.18 11.57 8.01
N PHE A 393 8.34 10.26 7.71
CA PHE A 393 7.56 9.62 6.67
C PHE A 393 6.10 9.59 7.06
N ARG A 394 5.18 9.66 6.09
CA ARG A 394 3.74 9.71 6.38
C ARG A 394 3.26 8.52 7.20
N ASP A 395 3.79 7.33 6.96
CA ASP A 395 3.41 6.14 7.72
C ASP A 395 3.93 6.20 9.16
N ASP A 396 5.15 6.69 9.38
CA ASP A 396 5.70 6.92 10.72
C ASP A 396 4.94 8.01 11.47
N GLN A 397 4.58 9.12 10.81
CA GLN A 397 3.72 10.16 11.37
C GLN A 397 2.40 9.57 11.87
N LYS A 398 1.74 8.77 11.03
CA LYS A 398 0.49 8.09 11.39
C LYS A 398 0.70 7.16 12.57
N LYS A 399 1.76 6.34 12.56
CA LYS A 399 2.06 5.39 13.64
C LYS A 399 2.26 6.10 14.98
N ILE A 400 3.03 7.19 15.00
CA ILE A 400 3.26 7.98 16.22
C ILE A 400 1.95 8.60 16.70
N VAL A 401 1.16 9.20 15.79
CA VAL A 401 -0.15 9.79 16.14
C VAL A 401 -1.10 8.73 16.68
N SER A 402 -1.17 7.55 16.05
CA SER A 402 -1.98 6.43 16.54
C SER A 402 -1.56 5.99 17.94
N GLN A 403 -0.25 5.87 18.21
CA GLN A 403 0.24 5.51 19.55
C GLN A 403 -0.08 6.57 20.60
N LEU A 404 0.00 7.85 20.26
CA LEU A 404 -0.39 8.95 21.15
C LEU A 404 -1.91 8.92 21.43
N LEU A 405 -2.71 8.73 20.38
CA LEU A 405 -4.17 8.66 20.48
C LEU A 405 -4.67 7.44 21.24
N GLU A 406 -4.00 6.29 21.16
CA GLU A 406 -4.44 5.07 21.84
C GLU A 406 -4.57 5.22 23.37
N ASN A 407 -3.68 6.00 23.99
CA ASN A 407 -3.73 6.26 25.43
C ASN A 407 -4.84 7.25 25.75
N ASP A 408 -4.91 8.37 25.01
CA ASP A 408 -5.91 9.41 25.22
C ASP A 408 -7.34 8.89 24.98
N LEU A 409 -7.53 8.06 23.96
CA LEU A 409 -8.84 7.48 23.63
C LEU A 409 -9.33 6.51 24.71
N LYS A 410 -8.45 5.78 25.40
CA LYS A 410 -8.84 4.91 26.53
C LYS A 410 -9.32 5.72 27.72
N ASP A 411 -8.65 6.84 28.01
CA ASP A 411 -9.05 7.74 29.09
C ASP A 411 -10.40 8.40 28.76
N ILE A 412 -10.57 8.88 27.52
CA ILE A 412 -11.85 9.40 27.03
C ILE A 412 -12.96 8.34 27.12
N GLU A 413 -12.71 7.11 26.67
CA GLU A 413 -13.68 6.00 26.77
C GLU A 413 -14.11 5.76 28.22
N SER A 414 -13.17 5.81 29.17
CA SER A 414 -13.47 5.64 30.58
C SER A 414 -14.41 6.73 31.12
N VAL A 415 -14.22 7.99 30.70
CA VAL A 415 -15.11 9.11 31.07
C VAL A 415 -16.51 8.94 30.48
N TYR A 416 -16.63 8.55 29.20
CA TYR A 416 -17.92 8.28 28.57
C TYR A 416 -18.64 7.12 29.25
N ARG A 417 -17.93 6.04 29.57
CA ARG A 417 -18.49 4.89 30.29
C ARG A 417 -18.98 5.28 31.68
N GLN A 418 -18.18 6.01 32.46
CA GLN A 418 -18.59 6.50 33.78
C GLN A 418 -19.84 7.39 33.69
N THR A 419 -19.90 8.25 32.68
CA THR A 419 -21.06 9.12 32.45
C THR A 419 -22.30 8.31 32.09
N TYR A 420 -22.16 7.33 31.21
CA TYR A 420 -23.24 6.41 30.83
C TYR A 420 -23.76 5.63 32.04
N ASP A 421 -22.88 4.97 32.79
CA ASP A 421 -23.25 4.14 33.94
C ASP A 421 -23.96 4.96 35.03
N SER A 422 -23.48 6.19 35.29
CA SER A 422 -24.07 7.08 36.29
C SER A 422 -25.49 7.54 35.94
N HIS A 423 -25.83 7.59 34.66
CA HIS A 423 -27.12 8.11 34.17
C HIS A 423 -28.02 7.05 33.53
N TYR A 424 -27.61 5.78 33.51
CA TYR A 424 -28.31 4.70 32.83
C TYR A 424 -29.79 4.58 33.24
N TYR A 425 -30.07 4.58 34.54
CA TYR A 425 -31.46 4.51 35.04
C TYR A 425 -32.29 5.74 34.66
N LEU A 426 -31.68 6.93 34.61
CA LEU A 426 -32.36 8.14 34.15
C LEU A 426 -32.69 8.05 32.66
N MET A 427 -31.76 7.55 31.84
CA MET A 427 -32.00 7.32 30.41
C MET A 427 -33.15 6.33 30.19
N GLN A 428 -33.23 5.27 31.00
CA GLN A 428 -34.35 4.32 30.98
C GLN A 428 -35.67 4.99 31.33
N ILE A 429 -35.73 5.75 32.42
CA ILE A 429 -36.96 6.46 32.84
C ILE A 429 -37.42 7.44 31.75
N ILE A 430 -36.51 8.21 31.17
CA ILE A 430 -36.82 9.16 30.08
C ILE A 430 -37.46 8.41 28.90
N ASN A 431 -36.89 7.27 28.51
CA ASN A 431 -37.41 6.48 27.41
C ASN A 431 -38.75 5.79 27.73
N ASP A 432 -38.93 5.28 28.96
CA ASP A 432 -40.19 4.67 29.42
C ASP A 432 -41.33 5.71 29.46
N LEU A 433 -41.00 6.96 29.80
CA LEU A 433 -41.91 8.11 29.72
C LEU A 433 -42.12 8.61 28.28
N SER A 434 -41.55 7.93 27.28
CA SER A 434 -41.60 8.32 25.86
C SER A 434 -41.09 9.75 25.59
N MET A 435 -40.21 10.25 26.45
CA MET A 435 -39.55 11.55 26.27
C MET A 435 -38.32 11.38 25.36
N PRO A 436 -38.01 12.37 24.51
CA PRO A 436 -36.78 12.33 23.73
C PRO A 436 -35.56 12.40 24.65
N LEU A 437 -34.60 11.51 24.43
CA LEU A 437 -33.37 11.50 25.21
C LEU A 437 -32.54 12.76 24.89
N PRO A 438 -32.07 13.51 25.90
CA PRO A 438 -31.19 14.66 25.67
C PRO A 438 -29.97 14.28 24.83
N ASN A 439 -29.59 15.12 23.86
CA ASN A 439 -28.57 14.78 22.86
C ASN A 439 -27.24 14.31 23.48
N HIS A 440 -26.78 14.95 24.57
CA HIS A 440 -25.54 14.57 25.24
C HIS A 440 -25.58 13.15 25.83
N LEU A 441 -26.73 12.73 26.40
CA LEU A 441 -26.92 11.36 26.90
C LEU A 441 -27.08 10.36 25.75
N LYS A 442 -27.75 10.78 24.67
CA LYS A 442 -27.89 9.97 23.45
C LYS A 442 -26.52 9.64 22.84
N VAL A 443 -25.71 10.66 22.55
CA VAL A 443 -24.34 10.49 22.00
C VAL A 443 -23.46 9.66 22.92
N THR A 444 -23.55 9.86 24.24
CA THR A 444 -22.79 9.07 25.23
C THR A 444 -23.22 7.60 25.20
N GLY A 445 -24.52 7.33 25.15
CA GLY A 445 -25.04 5.96 25.02
C GLY A 445 -24.65 5.30 23.71
N GLU A 446 -24.72 6.03 22.60
CA GLU A 446 -24.28 5.56 21.29
C GLU A 446 -22.81 5.18 21.30
N PHE A 447 -21.94 6.07 21.79
CA PHE A 447 -20.51 5.79 21.88
C PHE A 447 -20.20 4.54 22.71
N VAL A 448 -20.75 4.43 23.92
CA VAL A 448 -20.47 3.31 24.84
C VAL A 448 -21.01 1.98 24.30
N VAL A 449 -22.25 1.97 23.77
CA VAL A 449 -22.86 0.75 23.25
C VAL A 449 -22.16 0.30 21.97
N ASN A 450 -21.83 1.20 21.05
CA ASN A 450 -21.08 0.85 19.84
C ASN A 450 -19.70 0.26 20.18
N HIS A 451 -18.96 0.85 21.13
CA HIS A 451 -17.68 0.31 21.56
C HIS A 451 -17.80 -1.07 22.23
N ARG A 452 -18.85 -1.32 23.02
CA ARG A 452 -19.11 -2.64 23.62
C ARG A 452 -19.44 -3.70 22.55
N VAL A 453 -20.24 -3.34 21.55
CA VAL A 453 -20.52 -4.21 20.40
C VAL A 453 -19.23 -4.51 19.62
N GLN A 454 -18.38 -3.51 19.39
CA GLN A 454 -17.09 -3.72 18.74
C GLN A 454 -16.21 -4.71 19.51
N ARG A 455 -16.09 -4.55 20.85
CA ARG A 455 -15.34 -5.49 21.70
C ARG A 455 -15.90 -6.91 21.66
N LEU A 456 -17.21 -7.07 21.52
CA LEU A 456 -17.85 -8.39 21.36
C LEU A 456 -17.37 -9.09 20.09
N PHE A 457 -17.16 -8.36 18.98
CA PHE A 457 -16.61 -8.92 17.74
C PHE A 457 -15.09 -9.16 17.80
N GLU A 458 -14.35 -8.34 18.55
CA GLU A 458 -12.90 -8.45 18.70
C GLU A 458 -12.45 -9.54 19.68
N SER A 459 -13.36 -10.01 20.55
CA SER A 459 -13.10 -11.04 21.54
C SER A 459 -12.82 -12.41 20.91
N GLU A 460 -11.98 -13.23 21.55
CA GLU A 460 -11.72 -14.60 21.10
C GLU A 460 -12.93 -15.54 21.24
N LYS A 461 -13.88 -15.17 22.09
CA LYS A 461 -15.14 -15.87 22.32
C LYS A 461 -16.25 -14.84 22.45
N VAL A 462 -17.34 -15.06 21.71
CA VAL A 462 -18.55 -14.24 21.82
C VAL A 462 -19.28 -14.58 23.11
N ASP A 463 -19.40 -13.60 24.03
CA ASP A 463 -20.27 -13.73 25.20
C ASP A 463 -21.74 -13.51 24.78
N MET A 464 -22.45 -14.61 24.58
CA MET A 464 -23.86 -14.59 24.18
C MET A 464 -24.80 -13.98 25.24
N LYS A 465 -24.38 -13.87 26.50
CA LYS A 465 -25.14 -13.18 27.55
C LYS A 465 -24.96 -11.67 27.40
N GLU A 466 -23.74 -11.20 27.20
CA GLU A 466 -23.46 -9.79 26.91
C GLU A 466 -24.15 -9.33 25.62
N PHE A 467 -24.08 -10.15 24.56
CA PHE A 467 -24.78 -9.90 23.31
C PHE A 467 -26.28 -9.64 23.52
N LYS A 468 -26.98 -10.51 24.27
CA LYS A 468 -28.41 -10.34 24.55
C LYS A 468 -28.70 -9.08 25.35
N ASN A 469 -27.82 -8.72 26.28
CA ASN A 469 -27.94 -7.46 27.03
C ASN A 469 -27.78 -6.25 26.09
N LEU A 470 -26.76 -6.24 25.24
CA LEU A 470 -26.54 -5.18 24.25
C LEU A 470 -27.69 -5.07 23.26
N GLN A 471 -28.22 -6.19 22.75
CA GLN A 471 -29.36 -6.19 21.85
C GLN A 471 -30.60 -5.57 22.51
N ASN A 472 -30.85 -5.90 23.79
CA ASN A 472 -31.92 -5.30 24.57
C ASN A 472 -31.69 -3.81 24.84
N GLU A 473 -30.45 -3.41 25.17
CA GLU A 473 -30.09 -2.01 25.39
C GLU A 473 -30.27 -1.16 24.12
N VAL A 474 -29.79 -1.65 22.97
CA VAL A 474 -29.97 -1.00 21.66
C VAL A 474 -31.45 -0.81 21.35
N SER A 475 -32.28 -1.84 21.56
CA SER A 475 -33.72 -1.75 21.30
C SER A 475 -34.45 -0.86 22.29
N LYS A 476 -34.11 -0.91 23.58
CA LYS A 476 -34.79 -0.14 24.63
C LYS A 476 -34.46 1.34 24.53
N LEU A 477 -33.18 1.67 24.46
CA LEU A 477 -32.70 3.06 24.46
C LEU A 477 -32.70 3.68 23.06
N LYS A 478 -33.10 2.93 22.02
CA LYS A 478 -33.13 3.37 20.60
C LYS A 478 -31.78 3.95 20.17
N ILE A 479 -30.72 3.22 20.48
CA ILE A 479 -29.34 3.62 20.18
C ILE A 479 -29.08 3.41 18.69
N ASP A 480 -28.55 4.43 18.03
CA ASP A 480 -28.09 4.31 16.66
C ASP A 480 -26.71 3.63 16.63
N LEU A 481 -26.67 2.43 16.04
CA LEU A 481 -25.42 1.70 15.84
C LEU A 481 -24.63 2.30 14.67
N ASP A 482 -23.32 2.44 14.83
CA ASP A 482 -22.36 2.74 13.78
C ASP A 482 -22.23 1.52 12.86
N LYS A 483 -23.20 1.39 11.95
CA LYS A 483 -23.29 0.25 11.05
C LYS A 483 -22.07 0.16 10.14
N GLU A 484 -21.45 1.27 9.78
CA GLU A 484 -20.29 1.27 8.88
C GLU A 484 -19.10 0.57 9.53
N THR A 485 -18.69 1.06 10.72
CA THR A 485 -17.58 0.46 11.48
C THR A 485 -17.91 -0.97 11.91
N LEU A 486 -19.11 -1.22 12.43
CA LEU A 486 -19.47 -2.53 12.94
C LEU A 486 -19.62 -3.59 11.84
N ASN A 487 -20.13 -3.23 10.65
CA ASN A 487 -20.15 -4.12 9.50
C ASN A 487 -18.72 -4.51 9.10
N PHE A 488 -17.82 -3.53 9.01
CA PHE A 488 -16.42 -3.79 8.67
C PHE A 488 -15.75 -4.74 9.67
N VAL A 489 -15.84 -4.44 10.98
CA VAL A 489 -15.24 -5.26 12.04
C VAL A 489 -15.82 -6.68 12.03
N ALA A 490 -17.15 -6.82 11.89
CA ALA A 490 -17.80 -8.14 11.82
C ALA A 490 -17.32 -8.97 10.63
N SER A 491 -17.26 -8.37 9.43
CA SER A 491 -16.76 -9.02 8.21
C SER A 491 -15.33 -9.52 8.36
N VAL A 492 -14.45 -8.68 8.91
CA VAL A 492 -13.02 -9.01 9.10
C VAL A 492 -12.87 -10.13 10.13
N LYS A 493 -13.49 -9.99 11.31
CA LYS A 493 -13.32 -10.95 12.41
C LYS A 493 -13.91 -12.32 12.10
N ALA A 494 -15.05 -12.39 11.42
CA ALA A 494 -15.62 -13.65 10.98
C ALA A 494 -14.70 -14.37 9.96
N ALA A 495 -14.15 -13.64 8.99
CA ALA A 495 -13.21 -14.21 8.01
C ALA A 495 -11.88 -14.66 8.65
N GLU A 496 -11.35 -13.90 9.62
CA GLU A 496 -10.16 -14.30 10.39
C GLU A 496 -10.41 -15.60 11.17
N SER A 497 -11.58 -15.72 11.81
CA SER A 497 -11.97 -16.91 12.56
C SER A 497 -12.11 -18.15 11.67
N LEU A 498 -12.71 -18.01 10.48
CA LEU A 498 -12.80 -19.12 9.53
C LEU A 498 -11.44 -19.48 8.93
N LYS A 499 -10.53 -18.50 8.72
CA LYS A 499 -9.15 -18.78 8.31
C LYS A 499 -8.40 -19.60 9.37
N LYS A 500 -8.59 -19.31 10.67
CA LYS A 500 -8.03 -20.14 11.76
C LYS A 500 -8.55 -21.58 11.70
N PHE A 501 -9.85 -21.77 11.45
CA PHE A 501 -10.44 -23.09 11.24
C PHE A 501 -9.83 -23.82 10.02
N ALA A 502 -9.59 -23.11 8.92
CA ALA A 502 -8.98 -23.68 7.72
C ALA A 502 -7.55 -24.23 7.97
N GLY A 503 -6.81 -23.62 8.90
CA GLY A 503 -5.48 -24.07 9.32
C GLY A 503 -5.49 -25.35 10.16
N ASN A 504 -6.57 -25.61 10.90
CA ASN A 504 -6.76 -26.86 11.66
C ASN A 504 -8.24 -27.31 11.63
N PRO A 505 -8.68 -27.99 10.56
CA PRO A 505 -10.09 -28.36 10.37
C PRO A 505 -10.68 -29.33 11.41
N ASN A 506 -9.85 -29.93 12.27
CA ASN A 506 -10.30 -30.79 13.36
C ASN A 506 -10.65 -30.01 14.64
N ASP A 507 -10.23 -28.75 14.75
CA ASP A 507 -10.62 -27.87 15.85
C ASP A 507 -11.91 -27.11 15.48
N LEU A 508 -13.03 -27.49 16.10
CA LEU A 508 -14.33 -26.88 15.79
C LEU A 508 -14.55 -25.53 16.49
N LEU A 509 -13.66 -25.09 17.39
CA LEU A 509 -13.83 -23.84 18.13
C LEU A 509 -13.87 -22.61 17.21
N PRO A 510 -12.97 -22.43 16.22
CA PRO A 510 -13.01 -21.25 15.35
C PRO A 510 -14.19 -21.29 14.37
N LEU A 511 -14.67 -22.48 13.99
CA LEU A 511 -15.90 -22.64 13.19
C LEU A 511 -17.12 -22.18 14.00
N LYS A 512 -17.25 -22.65 15.24
CA LYS A 512 -18.32 -22.20 16.15
C LYS A 512 -18.25 -20.69 16.36
N HIS A 513 -17.06 -20.15 16.62
CA HIS A 513 -16.85 -18.71 16.80
C HIS A 513 -17.28 -17.91 15.56
N THR A 514 -16.97 -18.40 14.36
CA THR A 514 -17.42 -17.78 13.10
C THR A 514 -18.94 -17.71 13.02
N ILE A 515 -19.63 -18.81 13.33
CA ILE A 515 -21.10 -18.88 13.33
C ILE A 515 -21.68 -17.90 14.35
N ASP A 516 -21.12 -17.83 15.55
CA ASP A 516 -21.55 -16.92 16.60
C ASP A 516 -21.40 -15.45 16.16
N LEU A 517 -20.27 -15.08 15.53
CA LEU A 517 -20.06 -13.72 15.01
C LEU A 517 -21.09 -13.34 13.94
N VAL A 518 -21.36 -14.23 12.97
CA VAL A 518 -22.36 -13.97 11.91
C VAL A 518 -23.77 -13.83 12.50
N ASN A 519 -24.13 -14.68 13.46
CA ASN A 519 -25.41 -14.60 14.15
C ASN A 519 -25.56 -13.29 14.96
N VAL A 520 -24.51 -12.85 15.64
CA VAL A 520 -24.49 -11.56 16.35
C VAL A 520 -24.71 -10.41 15.38
N SER A 521 -24.06 -10.43 14.22
CA SER A 521 -24.24 -9.41 13.18
C SER A 521 -25.71 -9.29 12.76
N TYR A 522 -26.33 -10.41 12.38
CA TYR A 522 -27.74 -10.40 11.97
C TYR A 522 -28.69 -10.05 13.11
N GLY A 523 -28.39 -10.49 14.34
CA GLY A 523 -29.18 -10.16 15.52
C GLY A 523 -29.16 -8.66 15.87
N LEU A 524 -28.07 -7.94 15.56
CA LEU A 524 -27.98 -6.49 15.68
C LEU A 524 -28.50 -5.73 14.46
N LYS A 525 -29.08 -6.43 13.47
CA LYS A 525 -29.56 -5.85 12.20
C LYS A 525 -28.44 -5.11 11.44
N LEU A 526 -27.23 -5.65 11.54
CA LEU A 526 -26.09 -5.28 10.71
C LEU A 526 -26.19 -6.00 9.36
N ASP A 527 -25.50 -5.46 8.35
CA ASP A 527 -25.43 -6.05 7.00
C ASP A 527 -23.97 -6.08 6.52
N PRO A 528 -23.12 -6.94 7.11
CA PRO A 528 -21.71 -7.00 6.76
C PRO A 528 -21.50 -7.63 5.38
N ASP A 529 -20.55 -7.10 4.61
CA ASP A 529 -20.11 -7.77 3.38
C ASP A 529 -19.27 -9.00 3.73
N PHE A 530 -19.92 -10.16 3.71
CA PHE A 530 -19.28 -11.45 3.95
C PHE A 530 -18.68 -12.10 2.70
N TRP A 531 -18.39 -11.36 1.62
CA TRP A 531 -17.78 -11.91 0.40
C TRP A 531 -16.52 -12.76 0.67
N LYS A 532 -15.56 -12.25 1.47
CA LYS A 532 -14.34 -13.01 1.84
C LYS A 532 -14.68 -14.31 2.57
N LEU A 533 -15.61 -14.23 3.52
CA LEU A 533 -16.05 -15.36 4.33
C LEU A 533 -16.77 -16.42 3.46
N ARG A 534 -17.63 -16.00 2.53
CA ARG A 534 -18.31 -16.88 1.58
C ARG A 534 -17.33 -17.61 0.68
N ASN A 535 -16.32 -16.92 0.15
CA ASN A 535 -15.29 -17.54 -0.70
C ASN A 535 -14.46 -18.58 0.08
N GLN A 536 -14.08 -18.27 1.32
CA GLN A 536 -13.39 -19.22 2.19
C GLN A 536 -14.26 -20.44 2.52
N ALA A 537 -15.54 -20.24 2.86
CA ALA A 537 -16.49 -21.31 3.12
C ALA A 537 -16.69 -22.20 1.87
N PHE A 538 -16.76 -21.59 0.69
CA PHE A 538 -16.84 -22.32 -0.58
C PHE A 538 -15.62 -23.21 -0.83
N LEU A 539 -14.41 -22.69 -0.64
CA LEU A 539 -13.17 -23.46 -0.82
C LEU A 539 -13.06 -24.60 0.20
N LEU A 540 -13.42 -24.34 1.46
CA LEU A 540 -13.46 -25.36 2.51
C LEU A 540 -14.48 -26.46 2.20
N LYS A 541 -15.65 -26.09 1.64
CA LYS A 541 -16.65 -27.04 1.17
C LYS A 541 -16.04 -27.96 0.11
N ALA A 542 -15.43 -27.39 -0.93
CA ALA A 542 -14.82 -28.16 -2.01
C ALA A 542 -13.71 -29.11 -1.50
N ARG A 543 -12.92 -28.67 -0.52
CA ARG A 543 -11.75 -29.42 -0.05
C ARG A 543 -12.06 -30.50 0.99
N TYR A 544 -12.93 -30.21 1.97
CA TYR A 544 -13.06 -31.04 3.16
C TYR A 544 -14.44 -31.68 3.33
N TYR A 545 -15.49 -31.08 2.77
CA TYR A 545 -16.86 -31.48 3.09
C TYR A 545 -17.15 -32.94 2.73
N GLN A 546 -16.74 -33.40 1.53
CA GLN A 546 -16.95 -34.79 1.12
C GLN A 546 -16.18 -35.79 2.00
N LYS A 547 -14.97 -35.43 2.43
CA LYS A 547 -14.17 -36.27 3.33
C LYS A 547 -14.90 -36.49 4.66
N TYR A 548 -15.34 -35.41 5.33
CA TYR A 548 -16.04 -35.53 6.61
C TYR A 548 -17.43 -36.16 6.45
N LYS A 549 -18.12 -35.93 5.33
CA LYS A 549 -19.40 -36.57 5.02
C LYS A 549 -19.27 -38.10 4.89
N ASN A 550 -18.21 -38.58 4.24
CA ASN A 550 -17.92 -40.01 4.12
C ASN A 550 -17.54 -40.68 5.45
N GLU A 551 -17.09 -39.91 6.44
CA GLU A 551 -16.74 -40.38 7.78
C GLU A 551 -17.79 -40.03 8.84
N SER A 552 -19.03 -39.74 8.44
CA SER A 552 -20.12 -39.22 9.31
C SER A 552 -20.58 -40.16 10.43
N ASP A 553 -20.11 -41.40 10.43
CA ASP A 553 -20.25 -42.35 11.54
C ASP A 553 -19.40 -41.96 12.76
N LYS A 554 -18.34 -41.17 12.58
CA LYS A 554 -17.51 -40.64 13.67
C LYS A 554 -18.16 -39.39 14.26
N ALA A 555 -18.16 -39.29 15.59
CA ALA A 555 -18.77 -38.17 16.32
C ALA A 555 -18.25 -36.79 15.87
N LEU A 556 -16.93 -36.66 15.71
CA LEU A 556 -16.29 -35.42 15.24
C LEU A 556 -16.74 -35.03 13.83
N SER A 557 -16.74 -35.99 12.89
CA SER A 557 -17.12 -35.72 11.49
C SER A 557 -18.60 -35.36 11.35
N ARG A 558 -19.47 -35.98 12.17
CA ARG A 558 -20.89 -35.60 12.25
C ARG A 558 -21.06 -34.19 12.77
N GLU A 559 -20.37 -33.83 13.85
CA GLU A 559 -20.43 -32.47 14.42
C GLU A 559 -19.85 -31.43 13.45
N TRP A 560 -18.77 -31.77 12.74
CA TRP A 560 -18.18 -30.96 11.69
C TRP A 560 -19.19 -30.64 10.59
N CYS A 561 -19.83 -31.66 10.01
CA CYS A 561 -20.82 -31.48 8.94
C CYS A 561 -22.00 -30.64 9.40
N ASN A 562 -22.57 -30.92 10.58
CA ASN A 562 -23.71 -30.17 11.10
C ASN A 562 -23.37 -28.67 11.27
N ARG A 563 -22.25 -28.34 11.91
CA ARG A 563 -21.84 -26.95 12.12
C ARG A 563 -21.48 -26.25 10.80
N PHE A 564 -20.89 -26.97 9.87
CA PHE A 564 -20.55 -26.42 8.57
C PHE A 564 -21.81 -26.16 7.71
N ASP A 565 -22.82 -27.04 7.80
CA ASP A 565 -24.13 -26.82 7.19
C ASP A 565 -24.85 -25.62 7.79
N ASP A 566 -24.75 -25.41 9.11
CA ASP A 566 -25.26 -24.21 9.77
C ASP A 566 -24.59 -22.95 9.19
N LEU A 567 -23.26 -22.95 9.06
CA LEU A 567 -22.52 -21.83 8.45
C LEU A 567 -22.97 -21.55 7.02
N LEU A 568 -23.08 -22.59 6.17
CA LEU A 568 -23.53 -22.42 4.77
C LEU A 568 -24.95 -21.87 4.69
N THR A 569 -25.84 -22.34 5.57
CA THR A 569 -27.23 -21.87 5.65
C THR A 569 -27.28 -20.40 6.04
N ILE A 570 -26.55 -20.02 7.09
CA ILE A 570 -26.50 -18.64 7.58
C ILE A 570 -25.89 -17.69 6.53
N LEU A 571 -24.94 -18.16 5.72
CA LEU A 571 -24.34 -17.39 4.63
C LEU A 571 -25.16 -17.39 3.32
N ASN A 572 -26.31 -18.07 3.29
CA ASN A 572 -27.15 -18.28 2.12
C ASN A 572 -26.41 -18.92 0.92
N LEU A 573 -25.49 -19.85 1.21
CA LEU A 573 -24.78 -20.65 0.21
C LEU A 573 -25.52 -21.97 0.00
N LYS A 574 -26.11 -22.17 -1.18
CA LYS A 574 -26.83 -23.42 -1.49
C LYS A 574 -25.87 -24.62 -1.56
N LEU A 575 -26.29 -25.73 -0.96
CA LEU A 575 -25.71 -27.06 -1.16
C LEU A 575 -26.13 -27.61 -2.54
N ALA A 576 -25.70 -26.99 -3.64
CA ALA A 576 -25.73 -27.67 -4.93
C ALA A 576 -24.53 -28.65 -5.00
N ASP A 577 -24.74 -29.81 -5.63
CA ASP A 577 -23.71 -30.78 -5.98
C ASP A 577 -22.81 -30.20 -7.07
N ILE A 578 -21.80 -29.45 -6.65
CA ILE A 578 -20.79 -28.90 -7.55
C ILE A 578 -19.79 -30.02 -7.82
N LYS A 579 -19.67 -30.44 -9.07
CA LYS A 579 -18.53 -31.27 -9.51
C LYS A 579 -17.26 -30.46 -9.29
N ILE A 580 -16.41 -30.94 -8.40
CA ILE A 580 -15.10 -30.36 -8.12
C ILE A 580 -14.25 -30.52 -9.40
N PRO A 581 -13.75 -29.44 -10.03
CA PRO A 581 -12.80 -29.57 -11.11
C PRO A 581 -11.54 -30.26 -10.57
N GLU A 582 -11.03 -31.28 -11.25
CA GLU A 582 -9.82 -32.03 -10.85
C GLU A 582 -8.58 -31.13 -10.63
N ASN A 583 -8.61 -29.89 -11.15
CA ASN A 583 -7.54 -28.90 -11.08
C ASN A 583 -7.53 -28.02 -9.82
N VAL A 584 -8.51 -28.08 -8.91
CA VAL A 584 -8.48 -27.27 -7.66
C VAL A 584 -7.29 -27.65 -6.76
N ASN A 585 -6.78 -28.88 -6.89
CA ASN A 585 -5.56 -29.31 -6.20
C ASN A 585 -4.27 -28.64 -6.70
N LYS A 586 -4.29 -27.80 -7.75
CA LYS A 586 -3.11 -27.07 -8.26
C LYS A 586 -3.02 -25.60 -7.83
N LEU A 587 -4.04 -25.05 -7.16
CA LEU A 587 -4.01 -23.70 -6.56
C LEU A 587 -3.32 -23.69 -5.17
N GLU A 588 -2.30 -24.54 -5.00
CA GLU A 588 -1.67 -24.84 -3.70
C GLU A 588 -0.87 -23.67 -3.09
N ASN A 589 -0.62 -22.57 -3.81
CA ASN A 589 0.35 -21.55 -3.38
C ASN A 589 -0.18 -20.13 -3.20
N SER A 590 -1.49 -19.86 -3.34
CA SER A 590 -2.02 -18.48 -3.20
C SER A 590 -2.72 -18.20 -1.86
N LEU A 591 -2.63 -19.10 -0.88
CA LEU A 591 -3.36 -19.02 0.40
C LEU A 591 -2.47 -19.11 1.66
N VAL A 592 -1.15 -18.98 1.52
CA VAL A 592 -0.25 -18.72 2.66
C VAL A 592 -0.08 -17.22 2.82
#